data_AF-A0A1J5WGA6-F1
#
_entry.id   AF-A0A1J5WGA6-F1
#
_cell.length_a   1.000
_cell.length_b   1.000
_cell.length_c   1.000
_cell.angle_alpha   90.00
_cell.angle_beta   90.00
_cell.angle_gamma   90.00
#
_symmetry.space_group_name_H-M   'P 1'
#
loop_
_entity.id
_entity.type
_entity.pdbx_description
1 polymer ?
#
loop_
_entity_poly.entity_id
_entity_poly.type
_entity_poly.pdbx_seq_one_letter_code
_entity_poly.pdbx_strand_id
1 'polypeptide(L)'
;SVDVGEASVHLKNHAVNILHKLKLDKVDILYLSGSSEDHIKEILKHEGAVVCEQRTIDLEDYAVNTLAKLKIQNIGELELSVEKEEHIKEVLKWEDCSVNLEGVENVELKEYAVNILPKLKLGNTKSLELCGREEGHIKEILKYENNSIELGEIDDMKITDHAVNILPKLKLENTKRLELCGWGKESIKEILKCENNSIELGETEKVELGFSAVNILLRLKLEGVEELILRRWEGELSELFVPEDCSTDLREKEKMKLEEYLVNMLPKSKLKRI
;
A
#
# COMPACT_ATOMS: atom_id res chain seq x y z
N SER A 1 -23.66 32.50 -0.03
CA SER A 1 -23.02 31.33 0.60
C SER A 1 -21.59 31.73 0.88
N VAL A 2 -21.21 31.80 2.15
CA VAL A 2 -19.81 31.99 2.53
C VAL A 2 -19.28 30.58 2.74
N ASP A 3 -18.33 30.21 1.90
CA ASP A 3 -17.57 28.97 1.99
C ASP A 3 -16.86 28.98 3.35
N VAL A 4 -17.28 28.10 4.25
CA VAL A 4 -16.70 28.00 5.58
C VAL A 4 -15.46 27.13 5.41
N GLY A 5 -14.29 27.76 5.46
CA GLY A 5 -13.01 27.05 5.34
C GLY A 5 -12.98 25.83 6.27
N GLU A 6 -12.52 24.71 5.74
CA GLU A 6 -12.46 23.43 6.42
C GLU A 6 -11.77 23.59 7.78
N ALA A 7 -12.44 23.18 8.85
CA ALA A 7 -11.90 23.32 10.20
C ALA A 7 -10.89 22.19 10.43
N SER A 8 -9.66 22.52 10.79
CA SER A 8 -8.60 21.54 11.04
C SER A 8 -8.07 21.59 12.47
N VAL A 9 -7.70 20.42 13.00
CA VAL A 9 -7.04 20.26 14.29
C VAL A 9 -5.70 19.59 14.08
N HIS A 10 -4.64 20.26 14.53
CA HIS A 10 -3.25 19.79 14.42
C HIS A 10 -2.68 19.60 15.82
N LEU A 11 -2.51 18.36 16.26
CA LEU A 11 -1.89 18.04 17.54
C LEU A 11 -0.52 17.43 17.31
N LYS A 12 0.52 18.14 17.74
CA LYS A 12 1.91 17.70 17.63
C LYS A 12 2.49 17.38 19.00
N ASN A 13 3.28 16.32 19.07
CA ASN A 13 4.01 15.89 20.25
C ASN A 13 3.07 15.73 21.46
N HIS A 14 3.42 16.29 22.61
CA HIS A 14 2.60 16.19 23.83
C HIS A 14 1.16 16.71 23.67
N ALA A 15 0.85 17.51 22.64
CA ALA A 15 -0.53 17.93 22.38
C ALA A 15 -1.44 16.74 21.97
N VAL A 16 -0.91 15.64 21.45
CA VAL A 16 -1.71 14.45 21.11
C VAL A 16 -2.41 13.89 22.35
N ASN A 17 -1.80 13.99 23.53
CA ASN A 17 -2.38 13.53 24.79
C ASN A 17 -3.69 14.23 25.19
N ILE A 18 -3.99 15.42 24.66
CA ILE A 18 -5.26 16.11 24.95
C ILE A 18 -6.39 15.72 23.98
N LEU A 19 -6.15 14.84 22.99
CA LEU A 19 -7.13 14.44 21.97
C LEU A 19 -8.47 14.00 22.58
N HIS A 20 -8.45 13.14 23.59
CA HIS A 20 -9.65 12.63 24.27
C HIS A 20 -10.48 13.72 24.98
N LYS A 21 -9.94 14.93 25.15
CA LYS A 21 -10.61 16.07 25.79
C LYS A 21 -11.25 17.00 24.77
N LEU A 22 -10.96 16.83 23.48
CA LEU A 22 -11.46 17.69 22.41
C LEU A 22 -12.85 17.26 21.96
N LYS A 23 -13.64 18.24 21.52
CA LYS A 23 -14.87 18.00 20.77
C LYS A 23 -14.53 18.18 19.29
N LEU A 24 -14.70 17.12 18.50
CA LEU A 24 -14.31 17.08 17.09
C LEU A 24 -15.51 17.12 16.12
N ASP A 25 -16.70 17.49 16.61
CA ASP A 25 -17.98 17.49 15.90
C ASP A 25 -18.06 18.47 14.71
N LYS A 26 -17.07 19.34 14.56
CA LYS A 26 -16.97 20.33 13.48
C LYS A 26 -15.55 20.40 12.91
N VAL A 27 -14.82 19.30 12.95
CA VAL A 27 -13.46 19.21 12.42
C VAL A 27 -13.52 18.35 11.18
N ASP A 28 -13.00 18.87 10.08
CA ASP A 28 -12.90 18.15 8.81
C ASP A 28 -11.58 17.38 8.73
N ILE A 29 -10.50 17.94 9.28
CA ILE A 29 -9.15 17.37 9.20
C ILE A 29 -8.55 17.21 10.60
N LEU A 30 -8.15 16.00 10.96
CA LEU A 30 -7.40 15.69 12.17
C LEU A 30 -5.99 15.23 11.84
N TYR A 31 -5.00 16.04 12.19
CA TYR A 31 -3.60 15.71 12.04
C TYR A 31 -2.96 15.47 13.42
N LEU A 32 -2.37 14.28 13.61
CA LEU A 32 -1.66 13.88 14.82
C LEU A 32 -0.22 13.48 14.47
N SER A 33 0.76 14.05 15.16
CA SER A 33 2.17 13.67 14.99
C SER A 33 2.88 13.59 16.32
N GLY A 34 3.74 12.60 16.50
CA GLY A 34 4.49 12.42 17.74
C GLY A 34 5.85 11.78 17.51
N SER A 35 6.93 12.50 17.84
CA SER A 35 8.30 11.98 17.69
C SER A 35 8.83 11.15 18.87
N SER A 36 8.00 10.86 19.89
CA SER A 36 8.36 10.04 21.05
C SER A 36 7.15 9.35 21.65
N GLU A 37 7.34 8.21 22.32
CA GLU A 37 6.27 7.48 23.02
C GLU A 37 5.57 8.33 24.10
N ASP A 38 6.34 9.20 24.78
CA ASP A 38 5.82 10.10 25.81
C ASP A 38 4.79 11.11 25.29
N HIS A 39 4.77 11.35 23.96
CA HIS A 39 3.81 12.24 23.31
C HIS A 39 2.39 11.66 23.24
N ILE A 40 2.25 10.33 23.32
CA ILE A 40 0.97 9.62 23.18
C ILE A 40 0.56 8.82 24.44
N LYS A 41 1.43 8.77 25.45
CA LYS A 41 1.24 7.88 26.62
C LYS A 41 -0.07 8.10 27.38
N GLU A 42 -0.61 9.32 27.42
CA GLU A 42 -1.84 9.60 28.16
C GLU A 42 -3.06 9.15 27.35
N ILE A 43 -3.07 9.39 26.04
CA ILE A 43 -4.17 8.93 25.19
C ILE A 43 -4.23 7.40 25.13
N LEU A 44 -3.08 6.71 25.14
CA LEU A 44 -3.04 5.25 25.21
C LEU A 44 -3.58 4.68 26.54
N LYS A 45 -3.49 5.44 27.64
CA LYS A 45 -4.03 5.06 28.95
C LYS A 45 -5.52 5.41 29.12
N HIS A 46 -6.09 6.21 28.21
CA HIS A 46 -7.48 6.60 28.29
C HIS A 46 -8.41 5.39 28.15
N GLU A 47 -9.40 5.30 29.05
CA GLU A 47 -10.48 4.32 28.98
C GLU A 47 -11.53 4.81 27.99
N GLY A 48 -11.69 4.10 26.87
CA GLY A 48 -12.63 4.43 25.80
C GLY A 48 -11.95 4.67 24.46
N ALA A 49 -12.78 4.92 23.45
CA ALA A 49 -12.36 5.28 22.10
C ALA A 49 -12.78 6.72 21.79
N VAL A 50 -11.91 7.46 21.13
CA VAL A 50 -12.21 8.76 20.52
C VAL A 50 -12.91 8.49 19.21
N VAL A 51 -14.16 8.93 19.08
CA VAL A 51 -14.91 8.80 17.84
C VAL A 51 -14.41 9.84 16.85
N CYS A 52 -13.97 9.39 15.68
CA CYS A 52 -13.47 10.21 14.62
C CYS A 52 -14.38 10.07 13.39
N GLU A 53 -15.09 11.15 13.08
CA GLU A 53 -15.97 11.31 11.91
C GLU A 53 -15.41 12.39 10.97
N GLN A 54 -14.11 12.70 11.11
CA GLN A 54 -13.42 13.68 10.28
C GLN A 54 -13.35 13.20 8.84
N ARG A 55 -13.38 14.12 7.89
CA ARG A 55 -13.19 13.78 6.48
C ARG A 55 -11.80 13.18 6.22
N THR A 56 -10.77 13.73 6.87
CA THR A 56 -9.38 13.31 6.70
C THR A 56 -8.69 13.12 8.06
N ILE A 57 -7.95 12.03 8.22
CA ILE A 57 -7.13 11.74 9.39
C ILE A 57 -5.70 11.43 8.95
N ASP A 58 -4.75 12.20 9.46
CA ASP A 58 -3.32 12.03 9.18
C ASP A 58 -2.59 11.67 10.48
N LEU A 59 -1.96 10.50 10.54
CA LEU A 59 -1.19 10.05 11.70
C LEU A 59 0.27 9.85 11.32
N GLU A 60 1.16 10.57 12.00
CA GLU A 60 2.60 10.48 11.81
C GLU A 60 3.31 9.89 13.02
N ASP A 61 4.29 9.01 12.74
CA ASP A 61 5.22 8.46 13.73
C ASP A 61 4.50 7.76 14.89
N TYR A 62 4.84 8.08 16.15
CA TYR A 62 4.21 7.44 17.31
C TYR A 62 2.70 7.67 17.32
N ALA A 63 2.17 8.71 16.66
CA ALA A 63 0.73 8.94 16.61
C ALA A 63 -0.03 7.78 15.95
N VAL A 64 0.60 6.97 15.09
CA VAL A 64 -0.02 5.76 14.51
C VAL A 64 -0.47 4.75 15.59
N ASN A 65 0.24 4.67 16.73
CA ASN A 65 -0.18 3.79 17.84
C ASN A 65 -1.53 4.22 18.45
N THR A 66 -1.99 5.45 18.19
CA THR A 66 -3.28 5.92 18.68
C THR A 66 -4.46 5.28 17.93
N LEU A 67 -4.24 4.57 16.81
CA LEU A 67 -5.30 3.87 16.07
C LEU A 67 -6.16 2.96 16.95
N ALA A 68 -5.58 2.24 17.92
CA ALA A 68 -6.34 1.40 18.85
C ALA A 68 -7.29 2.18 19.77
N LYS A 69 -7.15 3.51 19.82
CA LYS A 69 -7.99 4.44 20.57
C LYS A 69 -8.91 5.25 19.69
N LEU A 70 -8.80 5.16 18.37
CA LEU A 70 -9.68 5.85 17.44
C LEU A 70 -10.78 4.90 16.99
N LYS A 71 -12.03 5.35 17.08
CA LYS A 71 -13.15 4.71 16.39
C LYS A 71 -13.38 5.48 15.10
N ILE A 72 -12.74 5.02 14.03
CA ILE A 72 -12.78 5.61 12.69
C ILE A 72 -13.99 5.05 11.95
N GLN A 73 -14.91 5.92 11.50
CA GLN A 73 -16.09 5.52 10.71
C GLN A 73 -16.45 6.59 9.69
N ASN A 74 -16.76 6.18 8.47
CA ASN A 74 -17.27 7.04 7.38
C ASN A 74 -16.35 8.23 7.06
N ILE A 75 -15.03 8.01 7.02
CA ILE A 75 -14.04 9.06 6.67
C ILE A 75 -13.65 8.93 5.20
N GLY A 76 -13.28 10.05 4.59
CA GLY A 76 -12.80 10.07 3.21
C GLY A 76 -11.40 9.50 3.10
N GLU A 77 -10.46 10.00 3.91
CA GLU A 77 -9.03 9.74 3.75
C GLU A 77 -8.36 9.42 5.09
N LEU A 78 -7.56 8.34 5.11
CA LEU A 78 -6.67 7.98 6.20
C LEU A 78 -5.23 7.89 5.68
N GLU A 79 -4.35 8.77 6.16
CA GLU A 79 -2.92 8.73 5.87
C GLU A 79 -2.12 8.30 7.11
N LEU A 80 -1.29 7.28 6.96
CA LEU A 80 -0.37 6.81 7.99
C LEU A 80 1.06 6.88 7.46
N SER A 81 1.92 7.68 8.11
CA SER A 81 3.32 7.86 7.70
C SER A 81 4.26 7.66 8.87
N VAL A 82 5.27 6.80 8.71
CA VAL A 82 6.15 6.43 9.82
C VAL A 82 7.60 6.32 9.36
N GLU A 83 8.45 7.24 9.86
CA GLU A 83 9.85 7.33 9.44
C GLU A 83 10.74 6.24 10.05
N LYS A 84 10.34 5.66 11.19
CA LYS A 84 11.15 4.68 11.94
C LYS A 84 10.36 3.49 12.44
N GLU A 85 10.95 2.30 12.32
CA GLU A 85 10.37 1.04 12.82
C GLU A 85 9.94 1.12 14.29
N GLU A 86 10.73 1.79 15.14
CA GLU A 86 10.48 1.90 16.58
C GLU A 86 9.15 2.59 16.91
N HIS A 87 8.65 3.44 16.00
CA HIS A 87 7.40 4.18 16.17
C HIS A 87 6.15 3.30 16.02
N ILE A 88 6.25 2.11 15.40
CA ILE A 88 5.11 1.17 15.23
C ILE A 88 5.30 -0.15 15.97
N LYS A 89 6.34 -0.25 16.81
CA LYS A 89 6.68 -1.49 17.51
C LYS A 89 5.52 -2.08 18.33
N GLU A 90 4.65 -1.23 18.89
CA GLU A 90 3.46 -1.70 19.61
C GLU A 90 2.35 -2.16 18.66
N VAL A 91 2.11 -1.45 17.54
CA VAL A 91 1.13 -1.85 16.51
C VAL A 91 1.45 -3.21 15.91
N LEU A 92 2.74 -3.50 15.69
CA LEU A 92 3.17 -4.79 15.12
C LEU A 92 2.83 -6.00 16.00
N LYS A 93 2.58 -5.79 17.31
CA LYS A 93 2.16 -6.84 18.25
C LYS A 93 0.65 -7.09 18.23
N TRP A 94 -0.13 -6.24 17.58
CA TRP A 94 -1.58 -6.41 17.51
C TRP A 94 -1.94 -7.64 16.70
N GLU A 95 -3.12 -8.19 16.96
CA GLU A 95 -3.68 -9.26 16.13
C GLU A 95 -3.97 -8.73 14.73
N ASP A 96 -3.88 -9.60 13.72
CA ASP A 96 -4.23 -9.24 12.35
C ASP A 96 -5.71 -8.87 12.26
N CYS A 97 -6.03 -7.92 11.37
CA CYS A 97 -7.39 -7.39 11.20
C CYS A 97 -8.02 -6.82 12.50
N SER A 98 -7.22 -6.42 13.49
CA SER A 98 -7.72 -5.86 14.76
C SER A 98 -8.16 -4.39 14.67
N VAL A 99 -7.74 -3.67 13.64
CA VAL A 99 -8.14 -2.28 13.38
C VAL A 99 -9.20 -2.25 12.28
N ASN A 100 -10.45 -2.00 12.63
CA ASN A 100 -11.53 -1.92 11.63
C ASN A 100 -11.55 -0.55 10.93
N LEU A 101 -11.38 -0.55 9.61
CA LEU A 101 -11.43 0.62 8.73
C LEU A 101 -12.61 0.55 7.75
N GLU A 102 -13.67 -0.19 8.10
CA GLU A 102 -14.92 -0.21 7.33
C GLU A 102 -15.49 1.20 7.16
N GLY A 103 -15.74 1.60 5.91
CA GLY A 103 -16.22 2.93 5.55
C GLY A 103 -15.13 4.00 5.41
N VAL A 104 -13.86 3.63 5.40
CA VAL A 104 -12.76 4.52 4.94
C VAL A 104 -12.65 4.42 3.42
N GLU A 105 -12.83 5.54 2.71
CA GLU A 105 -12.79 5.51 1.24
C GLU A 105 -11.37 5.34 0.70
N ASN A 106 -10.40 6.08 1.23
CA ASN A 106 -9.02 6.09 0.75
C ASN A 106 -8.04 5.85 1.91
N VAL A 107 -7.11 4.92 1.73
CA VAL A 107 -6.05 4.62 2.72
C VAL A 107 -4.69 4.77 2.06
N GLU A 108 -3.81 5.55 2.67
CA GLU A 108 -2.42 5.70 2.24
C GLU A 108 -1.45 5.30 3.37
N LEU A 109 -0.57 4.34 3.09
CA LEU A 109 0.46 3.87 4.01
C LEU A 109 1.85 4.20 3.46
N LYS A 110 2.58 5.05 4.17
CA LYS A 110 3.94 5.49 3.82
C LYS A 110 4.99 4.90 4.75
N GLU A 111 6.10 4.48 4.17
CA GLU A 111 7.30 4.04 4.87
C GLU A 111 7.04 2.86 5.81
N TYR A 112 7.50 2.90 7.07
CA TYR A 112 7.26 1.79 8.00
C TYR A 112 5.78 1.54 8.26
N ALA A 113 4.87 2.48 7.98
CA ALA A 113 3.43 2.26 8.06
C ALA A 113 2.95 1.20 7.05
N VAL A 114 3.71 0.88 6.00
CA VAL A 114 3.34 -0.25 5.13
C VAL A 114 3.27 -1.54 5.96
N ASN A 115 4.19 -1.77 6.91
CA ASN A 115 4.22 -2.97 7.76
C ASN A 115 2.99 -3.18 8.66
N ILE A 116 2.14 -2.16 8.85
CA ILE A 116 0.92 -2.31 9.66
C ILE A 116 -0.28 -2.79 8.84
N LEU A 117 -0.16 -2.92 7.51
CA LEU A 117 -1.24 -3.37 6.63
C LEU A 117 -1.97 -4.64 7.12
N PRO A 118 -1.30 -5.73 7.58
CA PRO A 118 -1.99 -6.91 8.08
C PRO A 118 -2.87 -6.67 9.33
N LYS A 119 -2.62 -5.57 10.05
CA LYS A 119 -3.37 -5.19 11.25
C LYS A 119 -4.67 -4.45 10.90
N LEU A 120 -4.79 -3.99 9.66
CA LEU A 120 -5.94 -3.24 9.17
C LEU A 120 -6.95 -4.18 8.53
N LYS A 121 -8.21 -4.07 8.96
CA LYS A 121 -9.35 -4.68 8.30
C LYS A 121 -10.00 -3.63 7.40
N LEU A 122 -9.67 -3.69 6.12
CA LEU A 122 -10.28 -2.85 5.09
C LEU A 122 -11.67 -3.39 4.71
N GLY A 123 -12.52 -2.53 4.17
CA GLY A 123 -13.86 -2.90 3.72
C GLY A 123 -14.40 -1.92 2.70
N ASN A 124 -14.65 -2.40 1.47
CA ASN A 124 -15.12 -1.64 0.32
C ASN A 124 -14.33 -0.32 0.12
N THR A 125 -13.00 -0.40 0.21
CA THR A 125 -12.11 0.76 0.11
C THR A 125 -12.01 1.17 -1.37
N LYS A 126 -12.22 2.45 -1.67
CA LYS A 126 -12.09 2.95 -3.05
C LYS A 126 -10.64 2.95 -3.50
N SER A 127 -9.72 3.44 -2.66
CA SER A 127 -8.30 3.40 -3.01
C SER A 127 -7.37 3.01 -1.88
N LEU A 128 -6.38 2.17 -2.18
CA LEU A 128 -5.27 1.84 -1.30
C LEU A 128 -3.94 2.21 -1.97
N GLU A 129 -3.17 3.10 -1.33
CA GLU A 129 -1.82 3.47 -1.75
C GLU A 129 -0.77 3.00 -0.73
N LEU A 130 0.25 2.30 -1.22
CA LEU A 130 1.33 1.73 -0.41
C LEU A 130 2.68 2.20 -0.96
N CYS A 131 3.42 2.98 -0.17
CA CYS A 131 4.69 3.57 -0.58
C CYS A 131 5.82 3.18 0.39
N GLY A 132 6.71 2.29 -0.05
CA GLY A 132 7.83 1.80 0.75
C GLY A 132 9.18 2.23 0.16
N ARG A 133 9.70 3.39 0.56
CA ARG A 133 10.95 3.94 0.00
C ARG A 133 12.22 3.12 0.21
N GLU A 134 12.23 2.20 1.18
CA GLU A 134 13.38 1.38 1.55
C GLU A 134 12.95 -0.06 1.85
N GLU A 135 13.87 -1.02 1.75
CA GLU A 135 13.57 -2.43 2.06
C GLU A 135 13.07 -2.64 3.50
N GLY A 136 13.57 -1.83 4.46
CA GLY A 136 13.13 -1.87 5.86
C GLY A 136 11.64 -1.59 6.05
N HIS A 137 11.03 -0.80 5.17
CA HIS A 137 9.63 -0.39 5.23
C HIS A 137 8.63 -1.53 5.04
N ILE A 138 9.10 -2.69 4.54
CA ILE A 138 8.25 -3.87 4.29
C ILE A 138 8.74 -5.16 4.94
N LYS A 139 9.80 -5.06 5.75
CA LYS A 139 10.50 -6.21 6.33
C LYS A 139 9.58 -7.13 7.14
N GLU A 140 8.56 -6.58 7.82
CA GLU A 140 7.63 -7.38 8.62
C GLU A 140 6.62 -8.10 7.73
N ILE A 141 6.10 -7.45 6.69
CA ILE A 141 5.18 -8.08 5.73
C ILE A 141 5.84 -9.22 4.96
N LEU A 142 7.12 -9.09 4.61
CA LEU A 142 7.82 -10.14 3.86
C LEU A 142 7.91 -11.48 4.62
N LYS A 143 7.69 -11.49 5.95
CA LYS A 143 7.64 -12.70 6.77
C LYS A 143 6.35 -13.49 6.61
N TYR A 144 5.29 -12.87 6.07
CA TYR A 144 4.01 -13.54 5.84
C TYR A 144 4.13 -14.57 4.72
N GLU A 145 3.24 -15.56 4.76
CA GLU A 145 3.10 -16.52 3.66
C GLU A 145 2.49 -15.83 2.44
N ASN A 146 2.72 -16.40 1.26
CA ASN A 146 2.12 -15.85 0.05
C ASN A 146 0.59 -15.98 0.10
N ASN A 147 -0.13 -14.98 -0.43
CA ASN A 147 -1.60 -14.91 -0.42
C ASN A 147 -2.24 -15.04 0.98
N SER A 148 -1.56 -14.58 2.04
CA SER A 148 -2.06 -14.68 3.43
C SER A 148 -2.63 -13.38 3.99
N ILE A 149 -2.36 -12.24 3.36
CA ILE A 149 -2.90 -10.93 3.77
C ILE A 149 -4.14 -10.63 2.94
N GLU A 150 -5.32 -10.73 3.56
CA GLU A 150 -6.61 -10.45 2.92
C GLU A 150 -6.95 -8.96 3.03
N LEU A 151 -7.22 -8.31 1.89
CA LEU A 151 -7.53 -6.88 1.85
C LEU A 151 -9.01 -6.56 1.60
N GLY A 152 -9.83 -7.57 1.26
CA GLY A 152 -11.20 -7.37 0.80
C GLY A 152 -11.26 -6.72 -0.60
N GLU A 153 -12.38 -6.05 -0.89
CA GLU A 153 -12.59 -5.36 -2.16
C GLU A 153 -11.93 -3.98 -2.16
N ILE A 154 -11.11 -3.71 -3.18
CA ILE A 154 -10.43 -2.43 -3.40
C ILE A 154 -10.68 -2.00 -4.85
N ASP A 155 -11.22 -0.82 -5.10
CA ASP A 155 -11.39 -0.39 -6.51
C ASP A 155 -10.02 -0.09 -7.17
N ASP A 156 -9.20 0.72 -6.49
CA ASP A 156 -7.92 1.21 -6.98
C ASP A 156 -6.78 0.89 -6.03
N MET A 157 -5.79 0.14 -6.50
CA MET A 157 -4.60 -0.16 -5.71
C MET A 157 -3.35 0.39 -6.38
N LYS A 158 -2.55 1.16 -5.64
CA LYS A 158 -1.27 1.67 -6.10
C LYS A 158 -0.16 1.26 -5.14
N ILE A 159 0.88 0.63 -5.66
CA ILE A 159 2.03 0.16 -4.87
C ILE A 159 3.31 0.70 -5.50
N THR A 160 4.10 1.43 -4.72
CA THR A 160 5.32 2.08 -5.21
C THR A 160 6.58 1.66 -4.46
N ASP A 161 7.72 1.77 -5.13
CA ASP A 161 9.05 1.49 -4.59
C ASP A 161 9.16 0.05 -4.05
N HIS A 162 9.86 -0.15 -2.93
CA HIS A 162 10.03 -1.47 -2.33
C HIS A 162 8.70 -2.10 -1.91
N ALA A 163 7.63 -1.32 -1.69
CA ALA A 163 6.33 -1.90 -1.37
C ALA A 163 5.82 -2.85 -2.46
N VAL A 164 6.25 -2.71 -3.71
CA VAL A 164 5.89 -3.63 -4.79
C VAL A 164 6.21 -5.08 -4.41
N ASN A 165 7.33 -5.35 -3.73
CA ASN A 165 7.73 -6.69 -3.29
C ASN A 165 6.73 -7.40 -2.36
N ILE A 166 5.76 -6.70 -1.77
CA ILE A 166 4.74 -7.33 -0.92
C ILE A 166 3.62 -7.97 -1.74
N LEU A 167 3.50 -7.67 -3.03
CA LEU A 167 2.41 -8.17 -3.89
C LEU A 167 2.16 -9.70 -3.75
N PRO A 168 3.18 -10.59 -3.71
CA PRO A 168 2.96 -12.03 -3.54
C PRO A 168 2.33 -12.41 -2.18
N LYS A 169 2.37 -11.51 -1.20
CA LYS A 169 1.82 -11.71 0.15
C LYS A 169 0.34 -11.36 0.23
N LEU A 170 -0.14 -10.55 -0.70
CA LEU A 170 -1.50 -10.05 -0.74
C LEU A 170 -2.42 -11.06 -1.42
N LYS A 171 -3.60 -11.26 -0.86
CA LYS A 171 -4.71 -11.96 -1.48
C LYS A 171 -5.71 -10.93 -1.97
N LEU A 172 -5.69 -10.69 -3.28
CA LEU A 172 -6.60 -9.77 -3.96
C LEU A 172 -7.85 -10.53 -4.41
N GLU A 173 -9.03 -10.05 -4.01
CA GLU A 173 -10.31 -10.61 -4.45
C GLU A 173 -10.83 -9.86 -5.68
N ASN A 174 -11.18 -8.59 -5.50
CA ASN A 174 -11.65 -7.69 -6.56
C ASN A 174 -10.81 -6.42 -6.53
N THR A 175 -10.01 -6.19 -7.57
CA THR A 175 -9.17 -4.99 -7.73
C THR A 175 -9.33 -4.42 -9.13
N LYS A 176 -10.20 -3.42 -9.34
CA LYS A 176 -10.50 -2.94 -10.70
C LYS A 176 -9.25 -2.41 -11.40
N ARG A 177 -8.43 -1.62 -10.70
CA ARG A 177 -7.17 -1.07 -11.23
C ARG A 177 -6.01 -1.31 -10.29
N LEU A 178 -4.93 -1.90 -10.80
CA LEU A 178 -3.68 -2.11 -10.08
C LEU A 178 -2.53 -1.35 -10.77
N GLU A 179 -1.91 -0.42 -10.06
CA GLU A 179 -0.71 0.30 -10.49
C GLU A 179 0.51 -0.12 -9.65
N LEU A 180 1.57 -0.58 -10.31
CA LEU A 180 2.82 -1.00 -9.68
C LEU A 180 3.99 -0.20 -10.26
N CYS A 181 4.69 0.55 -9.42
CA CYS A 181 5.81 1.41 -9.84
C CYS A 181 7.05 1.16 -8.98
N GLY A 182 8.00 0.38 -9.48
CA GLY A 182 9.27 0.11 -8.77
C GLY A 182 10.44 0.81 -9.45
N TRP A 183 11.15 1.71 -8.77
CA TRP A 183 12.20 2.53 -9.39
C TRP A 183 13.47 1.74 -9.73
N GLY A 184 13.76 0.66 -9.02
CA GLY A 184 14.92 -0.20 -9.30
C GLY A 184 14.62 -1.69 -9.11
N LYS A 185 15.63 -2.53 -9.38
CA LYS A 185 15.51 -4.00 -9.33
C LYS A 185 15.26 -4.50 -7.91
N GLU A 186 15.80 -3.82 -6.92
CA GLU A 186 15.56 -4.07 -5.50
C GLU A 186 14.08 -3.95 -5.13
N SER A 187 13.34 -3.07 -5.81
CA SER A 187 11.90 -2.88 -5.61
C SER A 187 11.03 -4.07 -6.05
N ILE A 188 11.60 -5.00 -6.85
CA ILE A 188 10.89 -6.18 -7.39
C ILE A 188 11.60 -7.51 -7.12
N LYS A 189 12.69 -7.48 -6.34
CA LYS A 189 13.58 -8.62 -6.09
C LYS A 189 12.84 -9.85 -5.53
N GLU A 190 11.86 -9.65 -4.66
CA GLU A 190 11.09 -10.76 -4.08
C GLU A 190 10.15 -11.38 -5.12
N ILE A 191 9.50 -10.57 -5.95
CA ILE A 191 8.62 -11.05 -7.01
C ILE A 191 9.38 -11.84 -8.08
N LEU A 192 10.61 -11.43 -8.41
CA LEU A 192 11.39 -12.12 -9.43
C LEU A 192 11.71 -13.59 -9.08
N LYS A 193 11.66 -13.94 -7.79
CA LYS A 193 11.82 -15.32 -7.28
C LYS A 193 10.57 -16.18 -7.46
N CYS A 194 9.41 -15.56 -7.70
CA CYS A 194 8.17 -16.26 -7.94
C CYS A 194 8.21 -17.03 -9.27
N GLU A 195 7.40 -18.08 -9.38
CA GLU A 195 7.21 -18.78 -10.64
C GLU A 195 6.37 -17.95 -11.62
N ASN A 196 6.41 -18.31 -12.89
CA ASN A 196 5.60 -17.62 -13.89
C ASN A 196 4.11 -17.85 -13.63
N ASN A 197 3.31 -16.79 -13.77
CA ASN A 197 1.86 -16.77 -13.50
C ASN A 197 1.47 -17.24 -12.08
N SER A 198 2.36 -17.15 -11.09
CA SER A 198 2.06 -17.61 -9.73
C SER A 198 1.42 -16.53 -8.85
N ILE A 199 1.45 -15.27 -9.27
CA ILE A 199 0.83 -14.16 -8.53
C ILE A 199 -0.56 -13.92 -9.11
N GLU A 200 -1.59 -14.19 -8.30
CA GLU A 200 -2.99 -14.01 -8.68
C GLU A 200 -3.44 -12.58 -8.33
N LEU A 201 -4.15 -11.94 -9.26
CA LEU A 201 -4.62 -10.55 -9.08
C LEU A 201 -6.12 -10.48 -8.74
N GLY A 202 -6.79 -11.62 -8.59
CA GLY A 202 -8.25 -11.67 -8.48
C GLY A 202 -8.93 -11.15 -9.75
N GLU A 203 -10.12 -10.59 -9.63
CA GLU A 203 -10.81 -9.90 -10.73
C GLU A 203 -10.20 -8.51 -10.92
N THR A 204 -9.26 -8.39 -11.87
CA THR A 204 -8.61 -7.12 -12.24
C THR A 204 -8.86 -6.76 -13.69
N GLU A 205 -9.40 -5.56 -13.93
CA GLU A 205 -9.70 -5.07 -15.29
C GLU A 205 -8.49 -4.36 -15.90
N LYS A 206 -7.74 -3.62 -15.09
CA LYS A 206 -6.61 -2.80 -15.55
C LYS A 206 -5.36 -3.01 -14.70
N VAL A 207 -4.25 -3.26 -15.38
CA VAL A 207 -2.92 -3.33 -14.77
C VAL A 207 -2.01 -2.29 -15.40
N GLU A 208 -1.33 -1.52 -14.57
CA GLU A 208 -0.29 -0.59 -14.98
C GLU A 208 1.03 -0.95 -14.30
N LEU A 209 2.07 -1.15 -15.11
CA LEU A 209 3.42 -1.45 -14.64
C LEU A 209 4.36 -0.32 -15.07
N GLY A 210 4.97 0.35 -14.09
CA GLY A 210 5.94 1.42 -14.29
C GLY A 210 7.37 1.00 -13.95
N PHE A 211 8.33 1.50 -14.73
CA PHE A 211 9.77 1.36 -14.45
C PHE A 211 10.21 -0.12 -14.33
N SER A 212 10.88 -0.50 -13.25
CA SER A 212 11.34 -1.88 -13.03
C SER A 212 10.18 -2.87 -12.89
N ALA A 213 8.98 -2.43 -12.49
CA ALA A 213 7.80 -3.31 -12.37
C ALA A 213 7.39 -3.94 -13.71
N VAL A 214 7.80 -3.40 -14.85
CA VAL A 214 7.58 -4.09 -16.14
C VAL A 214 8.20 -5.49 -16.17
N ASN A 215 9.30 -5.72 -15.43
CA ASN A 215 10.00 -7.01 -15.42
C ASN A 215 9.25 -8.11 -14.64
N ILE A 216 8.21 -7.78 -13.86
CA ILE A 216 7.43 -8.78 -13.13
C ILE A 216 6.24 -9.32 -13.95
N LEU A 217 6.04 -8.84 -15.18
CA LEU A 217 4.89 -9.19 -16.02
C LEU A 217 4.68 -10.70 -16.14
N LEU A 218 5.74 -11.49 -16.32
CA LEU A 218 5.66 -12.95 -16.44
C LEU A 218 5.24 -13.66 -15.14
N ARG A 219 5.33 -12.99 -14.00
CA ARG A 219 4.96 -13.53 -12.69
C ARG A 219 3.48 -13.33 -12.38
N LEU A 220 2.83 -12.38 -13.06
CA LEU A 220 1.43 -12.03 -12.87
C LEU A 220 0.50 -12.94 -13.68
N LYS A 221 -0.56 -13.42 -13.05
CA LYS A 221 -1.67 -14.12 -13.70
C LYS A 221 -2.69 -13.08 -14.16
N LEU A 222 -2.59 -12.65 -15.43
CA LEU A 222 -3.42 -11.60 -16.02
C LEU A 222 -4.75 -12.09 -16.61
N GLU A 223 -5.37 -13.08 -15.98
CA GLU A 223 -6.68 -13.57 -16.41
C GLU A 223 -7.75 -12.51 -16.15
N GLY A 224 -8.57 -12.18 -17.15
CA GLY A 224 -9.60 -11.13 -17.03
C GLY A 224 -9.11 -9.69 -17.24
N VAL A 225 -7.80 -9.45 -17.36
CA VAL A 225 -7.25 -8.09 -17.56
C VAL A 225 -7.54 -7.58 -18.98
N GLU A 226 -8.30 -6.49 -19.06
CA GLU A 226 -8.73 -5.86 -20.32
C GLU A 226 -7.74 -4.80 -20.81
N GLU A 227 -7.12 -4.05 -19.90
CA GLU A 227 -6.16 -2.98 -20.21
C GLU A 227 -4.83 -3.22 -19.48
N LEU A 228 -3.76 -3.40 -20.24
CA LEU A 228 -2.39 -3.47 -19.71
C LEU A 228 -1.62 -2.23 -20.19
N ILE A 229 -1.11 -1.45 -19.24
CA ILE A 229 -0.27 -0.28 -19.50
C ILE A 229 1.14 -0.56 -19.02
N LEU A 230 2.12 -0.36 -19.89
CA LEU A 230 3.53 -0.46 -19.55
C LEU A 230 4.16 0.93 -19.72
N ARG A 231 4.55 1.55 -18.61
CA ARG A 231 5.25 2.84 -18.58
C ARG A 231 6.74 2.61 -18.40
N ARG A 232 7.55 3.04 -19.38
CA ARG A 232 9.01 2.89 -19.29
C ARG A 232 9.73 4.15 -19.69
N TRP A 233 10.84 4.43 -19.00
CA TRP A 233 11.78 5.43 -19.44
C TRP A 233 12.58 4.95 -20.67
N GLU A 234 12.74 5.83 -21.65
CA GLU A 234 13.42 5.57 -22.91
C GLU A 234 14.93 5.38 -22.64
N GLY A 235 15.36 4.12 -22.42
CA GLY A 235 16.77 3.79 -22.16
C GLY A 235 17.01 2.40 -21.54
N GLU A 236 16.04 1.86 -20.82
CA GLU A 236 16.22 0.60 -20.07
C GLU A 236 15.93 -0.68 -20.87
N LEU A 237 15.56 -0.60 -22.16
CA LEU A 237 15.17 -1.78 -22.96
C LEU A 237 16.23 -2.89 -23.04
N SER A 238 17.50 -2.57 -22.82
CA SER A 238 18.62 -3.53 -22.73
C SER A 238 18.66 -4.31 -21.41
N GLU A 239 18.01 -3.81 -20.36
CA GLU A 239 17.91 -4.43 -19.03
C GLU A 239 16.60 -5.18 -18.81
N LEU A 240 15.72 -5.20 -19.81
CA LEU A 240 14.69 -6.23 -19.84
C LEU A 240 15.43 -7.56 -19.84
N PHE A 241 15.11 -8.35 -18.83
CA PHE A 241 15.47 -9.75 -18.64
C PHE A 241 16.77 -10.05 -17.87
N VAL A 242 16.50 -10.80 -16.81
CA VAL A 242 17.38 -11.61 -15.96
C VAL A 242 18.36 -10.86 -15.05
N PRO A 243 18.52 -11.32 -13.79
CA PRO A 243 19.67 -10.99 -12.95
C PRO A 243 20.98 -10.96 -13.75
N GLU A 244 21.89 -10.04 -13.41
CA GLU A 244 23.21 -9.93 -14.04
C GLU A 244 24.02 -11.23 -13.99
N ASP A 245 23.68 -12.13 -13.07
CA ASP A 245 24.27 -13.45 -12.89
C ASP A 245 23.74 -14.53 -13.84
N CYS A 246 22.84 -14.20 -14.77
CA CYS A 246 22.27 -15.17 -15.71
C CYS A 246 22.95 -15.14 -17.07
N SER A 247 23.13 -16.32 -17.65
CA SER A 247 23.73 -16.47 -18.98
C SER A 247 22.93 -15.73 -20.06
N THR A 248 23.62 -15.33 -21.13
CA THR A 248 23.02 -14.70 -22.31
C THR A 248 21.85 -15.51 -22.87
N ASP A 249 21.93 -16.85 -22.79
CA ASP A 249 20.90 -17.76 -23.29
C ASP A 249 19.60 -17.70 -22.47
N LEU A 250 19.69 -17.52 -21.14
CA LEU A 250 18.52 -17.32 -20.28
C LEU A 250 17.84 -15.99 -20.59
N ARG A 251 18.63 -14.96 -20.91
CA ARG A 251 18.14 -13.63 -21.28
C ARG A 251 17.36 -13.64 -22.57
N GLU A 252 17.91 -14.27 -23.61
CA GLU A 252 17.21 -14.43 -24.88
C GLU A 252 15.94 -15.27 -24.72
N LYS A 253 15.98 -16.32 -23.89
CA LYS A 253 14.82 -17.19 -23.64
C LYS A 253 13.70 -16.46 -22.89
N GLU A 254 14.00 -15.69 -21.85
CA GLU A 254 12.97 -14.89 -21.15
C GLU A 254 12.40 -13.79 -22.04
N LYS A 255 13.24 -13.17 -22.88
CA LYS A 255 12.80 -12.20 -23.87
C LYS A 255 11.81 -12.81 -24.86
N MET A 256 12.16 -13.96 -25.46
CA MET A 256 11.26 -14.67 -26.37
C MET A 256 9.95 -15.05 -25.67
N LYS A 257 10.01 -15.49 -24.40
CA LYS A 257 8.81 -15.79 -23.62
C LYS A 257 7.92 -14.56 -23.41
N LEU A 258 8.49 -13.39 -23.15
CA LEU A 258 7.69 -12.17 -23.01
C LEU A 258 7.11 -11.73 -24.35
N GLU A 259 7.89 -11.79 -25.42
CA GLU A 259 7.40 -11.47 -26.77
C GLU A 259 6.25 -12.39 -27.16
N GLU A 260 6.39 -13.70 -26.94
CA GLU A 260 5.34 -14.70 -27.12
C GLU A 260 4.13 -14.44 -26.21
N TYR A 261 4.37 -14.16 -24.92
CA TYR A 261 3.32 -13.84 -23.96
C TYR A 261 2.52 -12.60 -24.36
N LEU A 262 3.21 -11.52 -24.74
CA LEU A 262 2.59 -10.30 -25.24
C LEU A 262 1.82 -10.58 -26.52
N VAL A 263 2.40 -11.30 -27.50
CA VAL A 263 1.72 -11.68 -28.76
C VAL A 263 0.46 -12.52 -28.50
N ASN A 264 0.46 -13.38 -27.48
CA ASN A 264 -0.69 -14.20 -27.12
C ASN A 264 -1.76 -13.45 -26.30
N MET A 265 -1.35 -12.43 -25.53
CA MET A 265 -2.24 -11.54 -24.79
C MET A 265 -2.86 -10.44 -25.66
N LEU A 266 -2.11 -9.95 -26.65
CA LEU A 266 -2.46 -8.84 -27.55
C LEU A 266 -3.81 -8.96 -28.29
N PRO A 267 -4.32 -10.15 -28.66
CA PRO A 267 -5.65 -10.28 -29.25
C PRO A 267 -6.78 -10.05 -28.25
N LYS A 268 -6.52 -10.13 -26.94
CA LYS A 268 -7.53 -10.12 -25.88
C LYS A 268 -7.53 -8.84 -25.03
N SER A 269 -6.41 -8.11 -24.97
CA SER A 269 -6.29 -6.90 -24.17
C SER A 269 -5.83 -5.68 -24.98
N LYS A 270 -6.27 -4.49 -24.58
CA LYS A 270 -5.77 -3.22 -25.14
C LYS A 270 -4.41 -2.91 -24.52
N LEU A 271 -3.33 -3.29 -25.19
CA LEU A 271 -1.98 -2.89 -24.76
C LEU A 271 -1.71 -1.43 -25.11
N LYS A 272 -1.37 -0.61 -24.12
CA LYS A 272 -0.83 0.74 -24.33
C LYS A 272 0.58 0.81 -23.79
N ARG A 273 1.51 1.21 -24.65
CA ARG A 273 2.88 1.53 -24.27
C ARG A 273 3.00 3.06 -24.26
N ILE A 274 3.35 3.62 -23.10
CA ILE A 274 3.43 5.07 -22.86
C ILE A 274 4.84 5.40 -22.39
#